data_AF-A0A1G9R7Q9-F1
#
_entry.id   AF-A0A1G9R7Q9-F1
#
_cell.length_a   1.000
_cell.length_b   1.000
_cell.length_c   1.000
_cell.angle_alpha   90.00
_cell.angle_beta   90.00
_cell.angle_gamma   90.00
#
_symmetry.space_group_name_H-M   'P 1'
#
loop_
_entity.id
_entity.type
_entity.pdbx_description
1 polymer ?
#
loop_
_entity_poly.entity_id
_entity_poly.type
_entity_poly.pdbx_seq_one_letter_code
_entity_poly.pdbx_strand_id
1 'polypeptide(L)'
;MTLNPFNALASYVERADPGERAALARLSPDEPLRPHEIAALARALLSAGLQPETWRTATWQRWALVAHGIALAGHDGQGRLGEQLARASVAESRVSKMLTARGDAFTQLLPRVLRLLASKGVRPNWHELGALVLKEGSAERDAQAQAEDIRLRLAGHYFSALNRKEKTA
;
A
#
# COMPACT_ATOMS: atom_id res chain seq x y z
N MET A 1 -1.73 -0.09 -24.20
CA MET A 1 -1.00 -0.21 -22.92
C MET A 1 -2.03 -0.24 -21.81
N THR A 2 -2.17 -1.36 -21.09
CA THR A 2 -2.97 -1.40 -19.87
C THR A 2 -2.30 -0.51 -18.82
N LEU A 3 -2.96 0.57 -18.41
CA LEU A 3 -2.46 1.41 -17.32
C LEU A 3 -2.37 0.54 -16.06
N ASN A 4 -1.22 0.54 -15.39
CA ASN A 4 -1.12 -0.08 -14.08
C ASN A 4 -2.09 0.65 -13.13
N PRO A 5 -3.00 -0.07 -12.45
CA PRO A 5 -4.06 0.56 -11.67
C PRO A 5 -3.53 1.40 -10.50
N PHE A 6 -2.37 1.07 -9.94
CA PHE A 6 -1.72 1.87 -8.90
C PHE A 6 -1.20 3.20 -9.45
N ASN A 7 -0.68 3.23 -10.68
CA ASN A 7 -0.27 4.47 -11.33
C ASN A 7 -1.47 5.36 -11.64
N ALA A 8 -2.56 4.76 -12.12
CA ALA A 8 -3.79 5.48 -12.43
C ALA A 8 -4.40 6.10 -11.16
N LEU A 9 -4.49 5.32 -10.08
CA LEU A 9 -4.99 5.79 -8.79
C LEU A 9 -4.07 6.84 -8.15
N ALA A 10 -2.74 6.69 -8.25
CA ALA A 10 -1.80 7.72 -7.81
C ALA A 10 -1.97 9.03 -8.59
N SER A 11 -2.11 8.94 -9.92
CA SER A 11 -2.34 10.10 -10.78
C SER A 11 -3.66 10.81 -10.45
N TYR A 12 -4.71 10.04 -10.12
CA TYR A 12 -5.97 10.58 -9.63
C TYR A 12 -5.79 11.38 -8.35
N VAL A 13 -5.16 10.77 -7.33
CA VAL A 13 -4.93 11.40 -6.02
C VAL A 13 -4.06 12.66 -6.12
N GLU A 14 -3.07 12.68 -7.01
CA GLU A 14 -2.21 13.85 -7.24
C GLU A 14 -2.96 15.02 -7.88
N ARG A 15 -3.96 14.74 -8.72
CA ARG A 15 -4.77 15.75 -9.43
C ARG A 15 -6.05 16.13 -8.71
N ALA A 16 -6.44 15.36 -7.69
CA ALA A 16 -7.63 15.59 -6.90
C ALA A 16 -7.58 16.94 -6.17
N ASP A 17 -8.75 17.57 -6.00
CA ASP A 17 -8.86 18.74 -5.14
C ASP A 17 -8.53 18.40 -3.67
N PRO A 18 -8.25 19.41 -2.82
CA PRO A 18 -7.89 19.16 -1.42
C PRO A 18 -8.96 18.38 -0.64
N GLY A 19 -10.24 18.56 -0.95
CA GLY A 19 -11.35 17.88 -0.28
C GLY A 19 -11.42 16.40 -0.63
N GLU A 20 -11.27 16.08 -1.91
CA GLU A 20 -11.25 14.69 -2.39
C GLU A 20 -10.01 13.93 -1.89
N ARG A 21 -8.84 14.57 -1.96
CA ARG A 21 -7.61 13.99 -1.39
C ARG A 21 -7.77 13.76 0.12
N ALA A 22 -8.37 14.70 0.84
CA ALA A 22 -8.64 14.55 2.27
C ALA A 22 -9.66 13.43 2.56
N ALA A 23 -10.67 13.24 1.71
CA ALA A 23 -11.63 12.15 1.86
C ALA A 23 -10.93 10.78 1.74
N LEU A 24 -10.05 10.61 0.75
CA LEU A 24 -9.27 9.38 0.59
C LEU A 24 -8.26 9.18 1.74
N ALA A 25 -7.62 10.24 2.21
CA ALA A 25 -6.70 10.18 3.35
C ALA A 25 -7.37 9.82 4.68
N ARG A 26 -8.70 9.99 4.80
CA ARG A 26 -9.50 9.71 6.01
C ARG A 26 -10.23 8.37 5.99
N LEU A 27 -10.09 7.58 4.93
CA LEU A 27 -10.65 6.22 4.89
C LEU A 27 -10.16 5.40 6.09
N SER A 28 -11.07 4.62 6.69
CA SER A 28 -10.77 3.63 7.74
C SER A 28 -10.79 2.20 7.15
N PRO A 29 -9.67 1.71 6.58
CA PRO A 29 -9.65 0.41 5.89
C PRO A 29 -9.76 -0.81 6.81
N ASP A 30 -9.57 -0.63 8.12
CA ASP A 30 -9.72 -1.63 9.18
C ASP A 30 -11.14 -1.72 9.75
N GLU A 31 -12.04 -0.85 9.31
CA GLU A 31 -13.46 -0.83 9.68
C GLU A 31 -14.35 -1.12 8.45
N PRO A 32 -15.62 -1.49 8.65
CA PRO A 32 -16.60 -1.49 7.57
C PRO A 32 -16.74 -0.09 6.96
N LEU A 33 -16.61 0.02 5.64
CA LEU A 33 -16.66 1.31 4.94
C LEU A 33 -18.05 1.96 5.10
N ARG A 34 -18.06 3.24 5.48
CA ARG A 34 -19.28 4.05 5.59
C ARG A 34 -19.73 4.53 4.22
N PRO A 35 -21.01 4.92 4.03
CA PRO A 35 -21.54 5.32 2.71
C PRO A 35 -20.71 6.39 1.99
N HIS A 36 -20.24 7.42 2.71
CA HIS A 36 -19.41 8.47 2.11
C HIS A 36 -18.00 7.99 1.72
N GLU A 37 -17.44 7.02 2.45
CA GLU A 37 -16.16 6.40 2.14
C GLU A 37 -16.26 5.51 0.91
N ILE A 38 -17.35 4.74 0.80
CA ILE A 38 -17.67 3.95 -0.39
C ILE A 38 -17.75 4.88 -1.60
N ALA A 39 -18.46 6.00 -1.49
CA ALA A 39 -18.60 6.95 -2.60
C ALA A 39 -17.26 7.57 -3.03
N ALA A 40 -16.42 7.97 -2.06
CA ALA A 40 -15.08 8.52 -2.35
C ALA A 40 -14.17 7.46 -3.02
N LEU A 41 -14.16 6.25 -2.48
CA LEU A 41 -13.39 5.15 -3.04
C LEU A 41 -13.88 4.75 -4.43
N ALA A 42 -15.19 4.63 -4.64
CA ALA A 42 -15.77 4.27 -5.93
C ALA A 42 -15.37 5.26 -7.03
N ARG A 43 -15.46 6.58 -6.76
CA ARG A 43 -15.02 7.61 -7.72
C ARG A 43 -13.55 7.47 -8.10
N ALA A 44 -12.69 7.26 -7.11
CA ALA A 44 -11.26 7.09 -7.33
C ALA A 44 -10.93 5.83 -8.15
N LEU A 45 -11.59 4.70 -7.85
CA LEU A 45 -11.39 3.44 -8.56
C LEU A 45 -11.89 3.50 -10.00
N LEU A 46 -13.10 4.01 -10.22
CA LEU A 46 -13.67 4.18 -11.56
C LEU A 46 -12.79 5.10 -12.42
N SER A 47 -12.29 6.19 -11.84
CA SER A 47 -11.37 7.11 -12.51
C SER A 47 -10.01 6.47 -12.81
N ALA A 48 -9.59 5.49 -12.01
CA ALA A 48 -8.41 4.66 -12.25
C ALA A 48 -8.64 3.54 -13.29
N GLY A 49 -9.84 3.47 -13.90
CA GLY A 49 -10.21 2.43 -14.86
C GLY A 49 -10.50 1.07 -14.24
N LEU A 50 -10.69 1.02 -12.92
CA LEU A 50 -11.05 -0.18 -12.19
C LEU A 50 -12.58 -0.30 -12.18
N GLN A 51 -13.12 -1.44 -12.60
CA GLN A 51 -14.56 -1.71 -12.60
C GLN A 51 -14.95 -2.53 -11.35
N PRO A 52 -15.64 -1.91 -10.38
CA PRO A 52 -15.91 -2.51 -9.07
C PRO A 52 -17.10 -3.49 -9.05
N GLU A 53 -17.79 -3.69 -10.19
CA GLU A 53 -19.01 -4.51 -10.29
C GLU A 53 -18.82 -6.00 -9.93
N THR A 54 -17.58 -6.49 -9.90
CA THR A 54 -17.24 -7.89 -9.59
C THR A 54 -16.61 -8.09 -8.20
N TRP A 55 -16.51 -7.03 -7.38
CA TRP A 55 -15.61 -7.04 -6.22
C TRP A 55 -16.31 -7.42 -4.92
N ARG A 56 -15.84 -8.50 -4.30
CA ARG A 56 -16.23 -8.95 -2.95
C ARG A 56 -15.88 -7.89 -1.91
N THR A 57 -16.57 -7.86 -0.76
CA THR A 57 -16.34 -6.90 0.34
C THR A 57 -14.87 -6.81 0.77
N ALA A 58 -14.16 -7.94 0.85
CA ALA A 58 -12.74 -7.96 1.20
C ALA A 58 -11.85 -7.23 0.18
N THR A 59 -12.22 -7.25 -1.11
CA THR A 59 -11.50 -6.54 -2.18
C THR A 59 -11.67 -5.03 -2.03
N TRP A 60 -12.86 -4.57 -1.61
CA TRP A 60 -13.13 -3.16 -1.32
C TRP A 60 -12.25 -2.62 -0.18
N GLN A 61 -12.13 -3.36 0.93
CA GLN A 61 -11.28 -2.93 2.05
C GLN A 61 -9.79 -2.87 1.66
N ARG A 62 -9.30 -3.83 0.86
CA ARG A 62 -7.92 -3.80 0.36
C ARG A 62 -7.67 -2.60 -0.55
N TRP A 63 -8.61 -2.27 -1.43
CA TRP A 63 -8.51 -1.06 -2.25
C TRP A 63 -8.66 0.23 -1.44
N ALA A 64 -9.48 0.23 -0.38
CA ALA A 64 -9.53 1.34 0.56
C ALA A 64 -8.17 1.59 1.22
N LEU A 65 -7.47 0.52 1.63
CA LEU A 65 -6.12 0.61 2.20
C LEU A 65 -5.10 1.14 1.19
N VAL A 66 -5.19 0.70 -0.07
CA VAL A 66 -4.34 1.22 -1.16
C VAL A 66 -4.60 2.71 -1.40
N ALA A 67 -5.87 3.11 -1.58
CA ALA A 67 -6.24 4.50 -1.82
C ALA A 67 -5.87 5.42 -0.65
N HIS A 68 -6.16 4.97 0.58
CA HIS A 68 -5.75 5.63 1.81
C HIS A 68 -4.24 5.85 1.84
N GLY A 69 -3.47 4.80 1.58
CA GLY A 69 -2.02 4.86 1.63
C GLY A 69 -1.39 5.72 0.53
N ILE A 70 -1.94 5.70 -0.68
CA ILE A 70 -1.54 6.61 -1.77
C ILE A 70 -1.86 8.06 -1.38
N ALA A 71 -3.01 8.34 -0.78
CA ALA A 71 -3.36 9.68 -0.31
C ALA A 71 -2.45 10.19 0.80
N LEU A 72 -2.01 9.31 1.71
CA LEU A 72 -1.11 9.63 2.82
C LEU A 72 0.35 9.83 2.38
N ALA A 73 0.90 8.89 1.63
CA ALA A 73 2.34 8.79 1.37
C ALA A 73 2.72 8.93 -0.10
N GLY A 74 1.74 9.02 -1.01
CA GLY A 74 1.96 9.06 -2.44
C GLY A 74 2.45 7.72 -3.01
N HIS A 75 3.01 7.77 -4.21
CA HIS A 75 3.53 6.62 -4.93
C HIS A 75 4.87 6.95 -5.60
N ASP A 76 5.85 6.06 -5.44
CA ASP A 76 7.09 6.03 -6.24
C ASP A 76 7.31 4.61 -6.75
N GLY A 77 6.93 4.38 -8.01
CA GLY A 77 7.05 3.09 -8.69
C GLY A 77 8.45 2.77 -9.23
N GLN A 78 9.40 3.71 -9.17
CA GLN A 78 10.76 3.48 -9.66
C GLN A 78 11.66 2.86 -8.57
N GLY A 79 11.37 3.16 -7.30
CA GLY A 79 12.10 2.59 -6.17
C GLY A 79 11.67 1.16 -5.81
N ARG A 80 12.52 0.48 -5.03
CA ARG A 80 12.19 -0.81 -4.40
C ARG A 80 11.68 -0.55 -2.98
N LEU A 81 10.55 -1.14 -2.60
CA LEU A 81 9.90 -0.85 -1.32
C LEU A 81 10.79 -1.17 -0.12
N GLY A 82 11.52 -2.29 -0.15
CA GLY A 82 12.47 -2.64 0.91
C GLY A 82 13.55 -1.56 1.10
N GLU A 83 14.08 -1.02 0.00
CA GLU A 83 15.08 0.06 0.05
C GLU A 83 14.46 1.39 0.51
N GLN A 84 13.22 1.68 0.10
CA GLN A 84 12.47 2.86 0.54
C GLN A 84 12.21 2.82 2.05
N LEU A 85 11.84 1.66 2.61
CA LEU A 85 11.69 1.45 4.06
C LEU A 85 13.01 1.70 4.80
N ALA A 86 14.13 1.16 4.29
CA ALA A 86 15.45 1.38 4.88
C ALA A 86 15.88 2.86 4.77
N ARG A 87 15.56 3.54 3.66
CA ARG A 87 15.82 4.98 3.46
C ARG A 87 15.07 5.84 4.47
N ALA A 88 13.83 5.47 4.81
CA ALA A 88 13.03 6.14 5.82
C ALA A 88 13.40 5.77 7.28
N SER A 89 14.45 4.96 7.48
CA SER A 89 14.88 4.49 8.79
C SER A 89 13.75 3.82 9.59
N VAL A 90 12.89 3.07 8.90
CA VAL A 90 11.91 2.21 9.58
C VAL A 90 12.70 1.17 10.38
N ALA A 91 12.39 1.02 11.68
CA ALA A 91 13.07 0.04 12.52
C ALA A 91 12.90 -1.38 11.98
N GLU A 92 13.96 -2.20 12.04
CA GLU A 92 13.95 -3.59 11.58
C GLU A 92 12.81 -4.39 12.20
N SER A 93 12.63 -4.29 13.52
CA SER A 93 11.55 -4.97 14.23
C SER A 93 10.16 -4.61 13.70
N ARG A 94 9.97 -3.38 13.20
CA ARG A 94 8.71 -2.92 12.60
C ARG A 94 8.53 -3.49 11.19
N VAL A 95 9.60 -3.55 10.39
CA VAL A 95 9.56 -4.18 9.06
C VAL A 95 9.28 -5.67 9.19
N SER A 96 10.03 -6.38 10.03
CA SER A 96 9.82 -7.80 10.29
C SER A 96 8.39 -8.08 10.76
N LYS A 97 7.88 -7.29 11.71
CA LYS A 97 6.49 -7.42 12.18
C LYS A 97 5.46 -7.17 11.08
N MET A 98 5.68 -6.19 10.20
CA MET A 98 4.78 -5.92 9.07
C MET A 98 4.78 -7.07 8.07
N LEU A 99 5.95 -7.62 7.74
CA LEU A 99 6.08 -8.70 6.76
C LEU A 99 5.53 -10.04 7.29
N THR A 100 5.58 -10.28 8.60
CA THR A 100 5.03 -11.51 9.21
C THR A 100 3.56 -11.38 9.63
N ALA A 101 3.02 -10.16 9.70
CA ALA A 101 1.61 -9.95 9.98
C ALA A 101 0.71 -10.55 8.88
N ARG A 102 -0.49 -10.99 9.30
CA ARG A 102 -1.52 -11.57 8.44
C ARG A 102 -2.88 -10.95 8.72
N GLY A 103 -3.75 -10.93 7.71
CA GLY A 103 -5.12 -10.43 7.82
C GLY A 103 -5.20 -9.05 8.49
N ASP A 104 -6.06 -8.92 9.51
CA ASP A 104 -6.31 -7.66 10.22
C ASP A 104 -5.05 -7.07 10.88
N ALA A 105 -4.13 -7.91 11.35
CA ALA A 105 -2.89 -7.42 11.92
C ALA A 105 -2.05 -6.66 10.88
N PHE A 106 -2.08 -7.10 9.62
CA PHE A 106 -1.37 -6.41 8.53
C PHE A 106 -2.06 -5.07 8.19
N THR A 107 -3.39 -5.06 8.08
CA THR A 107 -4.15 -3.84 7.73
C THR A 107 -4.09 -2.79 8.83
N GLN A 108 -3.94 -3.17 10.10
CA GLN A 108 -3.75 -2.25 11.23
C GLN A 108 -2.33 -1.68 11.32
N LEU A 109 -1.31 -2.47 10.96
CA LEU A 109 0.09 -2.03 11.03
C LEU A 109 0.46 -1.10 9.87
N LEU A 110 -0.04 -1.39 8.67
CA LEU A 110 0.39 -0.71 7.45
C LEU A 110 0.17 0.83 7.48
N PRO A 111 -0.99 1.37 7.91
CA PRO A 111 -1.19 2.82 8.01
C PRO A 111 -0.15 3.52 8.90
N ARG A 112 0.33 2.87 9.95
CA ARG A 112 1.36 3.44 10.85
C ARG A 112 2.71 3.53 10.15
N VAL A 113 3.07 2.53 9.34
CA VAL A 113 4.29 2.54 8.52
C VAL A 113 4.20 3.62 7.44
N LEU A 114 3.04 3.74 6.78
CA LEU A 114 2.80 4.75 5.75
C LEU A 114 2.92 6.18 6.29
N ARG A 115 2.37 6.47 7.48
CA ARG A 115 2.55 7.79 8.12
C ARG A 115 4.01 8.09 8.44
N LEU A 116 4.80 7.08 8.82
CA LEU A 116 6.24 7.23 9.02
C LEU A 116 6.97 7.51 7.70
N LEU A 117 6.63 6.79 6.63
CA LEU A 117 7.20 7.04 5.30
C LEU A 117 6.90 8.47 4.84
N ALA A 118 5.65 8.90 4.98
CA ALA A 118 5.21 10.26 4.67
C ALA A 118 5.97 11.32 5.48
N SER A 119 6.15 11.13 6.79
CA SER A 119 6.89 12.09 7.63
C SER A 119 8.38 12.17 7.30
N LYS A 120 8.93 11.16 6.61
CA LYS A 120 10.29 11.13 6.08
C LYS A 120 10.39 11.56 4.61
N GLY A 121 9.29 11.99 4.00
CA GLY A 121 9.25 12.37 2.58
C GLY A 121 9.49 11.20 1.63
N VAL A 122 9.33 9.95 2.09
CA VAL A 122 9.52 8.76 1.28
C VAL A 122 8.17 8.27 0.76
N ARG A 123 8.04 8.22 -0.56
CA ARG A 123 6.87 7.65 -1.24
C ARG A 123 7.10 6.15 -1.45
N PRO A 124 6.15 5.27 -1.09
CA PRO A 124 6.29 3.82 -1.29
C PRO A 124 5.99 3.38 -2.72
N ASN A 125 6.61 2.28 -3.14
CA ASN A 125 6.26 1.56 -4.36
C ASN A 125 4.98 0.75 -4.15
N TRP A 126 3.86 1.26 -4.68
CA TRP A 126 2.55 0.60 -4.65
C TRP A 126 2.41 -0.54 -5.65
N HIS A 127 3.32 -0.71 -6.61
CA HIS A 127 3.35 -1.93 -7.43
C HIS A 127 3.68 -3.14 -6.57
N GLU A 128 4.66 -3.00 -5.67
CA GLU A 128 5.02 -4.06 -4.71
C GLU A 128 4.05 -4.10 -3.54
N LEU A 129 3.83 -2.96 -2.87
CA LEU A 129 3.00 -2.90 -1.66
C LEU A 129 1.53 -3.18 -1.96
N GLY A 130 0.98 -2.59 -3.02
CA GLY A 130 -0.40 -2.80 -3.42
C GLY A 130 -0.65 -4.24 -3.87
N ALA A 131 0.30 -4.86 -4.57
CA ALA A 131 0.20 -6.28 -4.90
C ALA A 131 0.17 -7.16 -3.64
N LEU A 132 0.97 -6.85 -2.61
CA LEU A 132 0.90 -7.54 -1.32
C LEU A 132 -0.47 -7.33 -0.64
N VAL A 133 -0.94 -6.09 -0.54
CA VAL A 133 -2.23 -5.74 0.07
C VAL A 133 -3.39 -6.49 -0.61
N LEU A 134 -3.38 -6.56 -1.95
CA LEU A 134 -4.44 -7.24 -2.70
C LEU A 134 -4.41 -8.77 -2.57
N LYS A 135 -3.29 -9.37 -2.20
CA LYS A 135 -3.12 -10.84 -2.11
C LYS A 135 -3.16 -11.38 -0.68
N GLU A 136 -2.73 -10.56 0.29
CA GLU A 136 -2.69 -10.94 1.69
C GLU A 136 -4.05 -11.38 2.21
N GLY A 137 -4.10 -12.52 2.91
CA GLY A 137 -5.35 -13.08 3.44
C GLY A 137 -6.31 -13.60 2.37
N SER A 138 -5.83 -13.82 1.13
CA SER A 138 -6.61 -14.59 0.14
C SER A 138 -6.75 -16.06 0.57
N ALA A 139 -7.89 -16.68 0.26
CA ALA A 139 -8.08 -18.12 0.43
C ALA A 139 -7.48 -18.94 -0.74
N GLU A 140 -7.12 -18.26 -1.84
CA GLU A 140 -6.56 -18.90 -3.02
C GLU A 140 -5.06 -19.19 -2.81
N ARG A 141 -4.67 -20.46 -2.97
CA ARG A 141 -3.29 -20.92 -2.74
C ARG A 141 -2.26 -20.16 -3.56
N ASP A 142 -2.55 -19.87 -4.82
CA ASP A 142 -1.62 -19.13 -5.69
C ASP A 142 -1.44 -17.68 -5.22
N ALA A 143 -2.50 -17.02 -4.76
CA ALA A 143 -2.43 -15.68 -4.22
C ALA A 143 -1.63 -15.65 -2.91
N GLN A 144 -1.76 -16.67 -2.06
CA GLN A 144 -0.95 -16.83 -0.85
C GLN A 144 0.53 -17.01 -1.18
N ALA A 145 0.87 -17.91 -2.11
CA ALA A 145 2.26 -18.13 -2.53
C ALA A 145 2.88 -16.86 -3.12
N GLN A 146 2.13 -16.11 -3.93
CA GLN A 146 2.58 -14.82 -4.47
C GLN A 146 2.77 -13.76 -3.38
N ALA A 147 1.93 -13.73 -2.34
CA ALA A 147 2.12 -12.83 -1.21
C ALA A 147 3.42 -13.15 -0.45
N GLU A 148 3.75 -14.43 -0.25
CA GLU A 148 4.99 -14.84 0.39
C GLU A 148 6.23 -14.51 -0.45
N ASP A 149 6.18 -14.70 -1.77
CA ASP A 149 7.27 -14.27 -2.67
C ASP A 149 7.52 -12.76 -2.57
N ILE A 150 6.44 -11.96 -2.57
CA ILE A 150 6.55 -10.51 -2.41
C ILE A 150 7.22 -10.19 -1.07
N ARG A 151 6.80 -10.82 0.04
CA ARG A 151 7.42 -10.60 1.36
C ARG A 151 8.91 -10.90 1.38
N LEU A 152 9.33 -12.02 0.79
CA LEU A 152 10.74 -12.42 0.73
C LEU A 152 11.56 -11.42 -0.08
N ARG A 153 11.04 -10.96 -1.23
CA ARG A 153 11.69 -9.91 -2.03
C ARG A 153 11.82 -8.59 -1.26
N LEU A 154 10.76 -8.17 -0.58
CA LEU A 154 10.77 -6.96 0.26
C LEU A 154 11.81 -7.05 1.37
N ALA A 155 11.84 -8.18 2.09
CA ALA A 155 12.83 -8.44 3.13
C ALA A 155 14.25 -8.38 2.55
N GLY A 156 14.51 -9.10 1.46
CA GLY A 156 15.81 -9.12 0.79
C GLY A 156 16.29 -7.72 0.40
N HIS A 157 15.42 -6.90 -0.21
CA HIS A 157 15.74 -5.51 -0.54
C HIS A 157 16.02 -4.65 0.69
N TYR A 158 15.25 -4.81 1.77
CA TYR A 158 15.42 -4.06 3.01
C TYR A 158 16.75 -4.38 3.71
N PHE A 159 17.02 -5.67 3.97
CA PHE A 159 18.24 -6.09 4.66
C PHE A 159 19.51 -5.87 3.83
N SER A 160 19.42 -6.02 2.51
CA SER A 160 20.53 -5.66 1.61
C SER A 160 20.85 -4.16 1.69
N ALA A 161 19.82 -3.30 1.78
CA ALA A 161 20.01 -1.87 1.93
C ALA A 161 20.63 -1.49 3.28
N LEU A 162 20.26 -2.16 4.38
CA LEU A 162 20.88 -1.94 5.69
C LEU A 162 22.37 -2.33 5.69
N ASN A 163 22.71 -3.52 5.19
CA ASN A 163 24.09 -3.98 5.14
C ASN A 163 24.98 -3.06 4.28
N ARG A 164 24.47 -2.52 3.17
CA ARG A 164 25.18 -1.50 2.38
C ARG A 164 25.42 -0.20 3.17
N LYS A 165 24.44 0.26 3.94
CA LYS A 165 24.56 1.46 4.78
C LYS A 165 25.63 1.27 5.86
N GLU A 166 25.65 0.12 6.53
CA GLU A 166 26.64 -0.20 7.57
C GLU A 166 28.07 -0.23 7.01
N LYS A 167 28.27 -0.72 5.79
CA LYS A 167 29.59 -0.72 5.13
C LYS A 167 30.08 0.65 4.67
N THR A 168 29.19 1.63 4.58
CA THR A 168 29.49 2.98 4.07
C THR A 168 29.55 4.03 5.19
N ALA A 169 29.19 3.63 6.42
CA ALA A 169 29.25 4.46 7.63
C ALA A 169 30.59 4.26 8.35
#